data_AF-E1JYY4-F1
#
_entry.id   AF-E1JYY4-F1
#
_cell.length_a   1.000
_cell.length_b   1.000
_cell.length_c   1.000
_cell.angle_alpha   90.00
_cell.angle_beta   90.00
_cell.angle_gamma   90.00
#
_symmetry.space_group_name_H-M   'P 1'
#
loop_
_entity.id
_entity.type
_entity.pdbx_description
1 polymer ?
#
loop_
_entity_poly.entity_id
_entity_poly.type
_entity_poly.pdbx_seq_one_letter_code
_entity_poly.pdbx_strand_id
1 'polypeptide(L)'
;MEPKLAIPIAAQPDDTTCGPTCLQAIYRYYGDDMALDSVIHEVKTLPGGGTLAAYLGCHALARGYAARLYTFDLTVFDSTWFDGAHVDLAAKLKKQRQYKKSRRLTSTTEACLEFLEMGGVIRFEDLTAGLIRAILKRDRPILAGLSATYLYRTARERDESGTLVYDDVRGEPAGHFVVISGYDTERRSTHIADPLLPNPISQSQYYEVTLNHLVCAVMLGIITCDANLLVLSPKKRGRPK
;
A
#
# COMPACT_ATOMS: atom_id res chain seq x y z
N MET A 1 -19.41 18.00 -4.74
CA MET A 1 -19.41 16.54 -4.97
C MET A 1 -18.00 16.07 -4.71
N GLU A 2 -17.83 15.16 -3.76
CA GLU A 2 -16.51 14.68 -3.35
C GLU A 2 -16.08 13.50 -4.20
N PRO A 3 -14.77 13.33 -4.46
CA PRO A 3 -14.30 12.26 -5.33
C PRO A 3 -14.57 10.91 -4.66
N LYS A 4 -15.51 10.16 -5.23
CA LYS A 4 -15.68 8.72 -5.01
C LYS A 4 -15.42 8.03 -6.34
N LEU A 5 -14.26 7.37 -6.41
CA LEU A 5 -13.79 6.69 -7.60
C LEU A 5 -14.40 5.28 -7.64
N ALA A 6 -14.94 4.89 -8.79
CA ALA A 6 -15.45 3.54 -8.99
C ALA A 6 -14.28 2.59 -9.27
N ILE A 7 -13.81 1.87 -8.24
CA ILE A 7 -12.67 0.95 -8.33
C ILE A 7 -13.17 -0.47 -8.59
N PRO A 8 -12.87 -1.08 -9.75
CA PRO A 8 -13.31 -2.45 -10.06
C PRO A 8 -12.35 -3.48 -9.43
N ILE A 9 -12.48 -3.69 -8.12
CA ILE A 9 -11.65 -4.66 -7.38
C ILE A 9 -12.27 -6.07 -7.45
N ALA A 10 -11.42 -7.09 -7.53
CA ALA A 10 -11.78 -8.51 -7.46
C ALA A 10 -11.40 -9.09 -6.10
N ALA A 11 -11.94 -10.25 -5.72
CA ALA A 11 -11.51 -10.96 -4.52
C ALA A 11 -10.09 -11.52 -4.71
N GLN A 12 -9.24 -11.44 -3.69
CA GLN A 12 -7.90 -12.02 -3.72
C GLN A 12 -7.99 -13.56 -3.73
N PRO A 13 -7.16 -14.25 -4.53
CA PRO A 13 -7.15 -15.72 -4.58
C PRO A 13 -6.65 -16.40 -3.32
N ASP A 14 -5.73 -15.76 -2.57
CA ASP A 14 -5.10 -16.30 -1.37
C ASP A 14 -4.72 -15.20 -0.37
N ASP A 15 -4.23 -15.57 0.80
CA ASP A 15 -3.90 -14.65 1.91
C ASP A 15 -2.69 -13.74 1.65
N THR A 16 -1.98 -13.91 0.54
CA THR A 16 -0.74 -13.18 0.20
C THR A 16 -0.87 -12.26 -1.01
N THR A 17 -2.02 -12.28 -1.68
CA THR A 17 -2.24 -11.62 -2.98
C THR A 17 -3.05 -10.32 -2.89
N CYS A 18 -3.26 -9.79 -1.68
CA CYS A 18 -3.96 -8.52 -1.45
C CYS A 18 -3.32 -7.34 -2.22
N GLY A 19 -1.99 -7.23 -2.19
CA GLY A 19 -1.22 -6.19 -2.89
C GLY A 19 -1.38 -6.23 -4.43
N PRO A 20 -1.07 -7.36 -5.08
CA PRO A 20 -1.33 -7.56 -6.52
C PRO A 20 -2.78 -7.29 -6.93
N THR A 21 -3.75 -7.72 -6.11
CA THR A 21 -5.18 -7.51 -6.39
C THR A 21 -5.56 -6.03 -6.33
N CYS A 22 -5.06 -5.29 -5.34
CA CYS A 22 -5.22 -3.82 -5.28
C CYS A 22 -4.56 -3.12 -6.47
N LEU A 23 -3.35 -3.54 -6.84
CA LEU A 23 -2.60 -2.96 -7.96
C LEU A 23 -3.36 -3.14 -9.28
N GLN A 24 -3.87 -4.35 -9.51
CA GLN A 24 -4.67 -4.68 -10.69
C GLN A 24 -5.97 -3.87 -10.76
N ALA A 25 -6.65 -3.66 -9.63
CA ALA A 25 -7.84 -2.82 -9.58
C ALA A 25 -7.55 -1.36 -9.99
N ILE A 26 -6.36 -0.85 -9.63
CA ILE A 26 -5.91 0.49 -10.06
C ILE A 26 -5.59 0.52 -11.56
N TYR A 27 -4.96 -0.51 -12.12
CA TYR A 27 -4.74 -0.58 -13.57
C TYR A 27 -6.06 -0.58 -14.34
N ARG A 28 -7.02 -1.41 -13.92
CA ARG A 28 -8.36 -1.45 -14.51
C ARG A 28 -9.08 -0.12 -14.40
N TYR A 29 -8.98 0.57 -13.27
CA TYR A 29 -9.52 1.92 -13.10
C TYR A 29 -8.95 2.91 -14.14
N TYR A 30 -7.66 2.80 -14.47
CA TYR A 30 -7.04 3.61 -15.53
C TYR A 30 -7.27 3.10 -16.96
N GLY A 31 -8.06 2.03 -17.14
CA GLY A 31 -8.32 1.41 -18.44
C GLY A 31 -7.14 0.62 -19.00
N ASP A 32 -6.22 0.19 -18.14
CA ASP A 32 -5.11 -0.72 -18.44
C ASP A 32 -5.51 -2.12 -17.98
N ASP A 33 -5.97 -2.95 -18.91
CA ASP A 33 -6.45 -4.30 -18.58
C ASP A 33 -5.29 -5.30 -18.53
N MET A 34 -5.18 -5.99 -17.40
CA MET A 34 -4.20 -7.03 -17.13
C MET A 34 -4.84 -8.11 -16.26
N ALA A 35 -4.61 -9.37 -16.61
CA ALA A 35 -5.10 -10.50 -15.83
C ALA A 35 -4.50 -10.47 -14.42
N LEU A 36 -5.33 -10.76 -13.41
CA LEU A 36 -4.88 -10.75 -12.01
C LEU A 36 -3.73 -11.73 -11.79
N ASP A 37 -3.82 -12.93 -12.38
CA ASP A 37 -2.77 -13.94 -12.33
C ASP A 37 -1.44 -13.41 -12.87
N SER A 38 -1.45 -12.65 -13.96
CA SER A 38 -0.22 -12.03 -14.49
C SER A 38 0.40 -11.07 -13.46
N VAL A 39 -0.42 -10.23 -12.81
CA VAL A 39 0.10 -9.30 -11.78
C VAL A 39 0.66 -10.08 -10.59
N ILE A 40 -0.01 -11.16 -10.17
CA ILE A 40 0.46 -12.01 -9.06
C ILE A 40 1.82 -12.64 -9.38
N HIS A 41 2.01 -13.15 -10.61
CA HIS A 41 3.27 -13.79 -11.02
C HIS A 41 4.41 -12.80 -11.26
N GLU A 42 4.10 -11.59 -11.71
CA GLU A 42 5.10 -10.56 -12.04
C GLU A 42 5.53 -9.71 -10.84
N VAL A 43 4.66 -9.55 -9.84
CA VAL A 43 5.01 -8.81 -8.61
C VAL A 43 5.92 -9.66 -7.74
N LYS A 44 7.09 -9.09 -7.40
CA LYS A 44 8.06 -9.73 -6.50
C LYS A 44 7.48 -9.93 -5.10
N THR A 45 7.61 -11.15 -4.58
CA THR A 45 7.13 -11.55 -3.25
C THR A 45 8.26 -11.67 -2.24
N LEU A 46 7.90 -11.63 -0.95
CA LEU A 46 8.85 -11.90 0.13
C LEU A 46 8.93 -13.40 0.43
N PRO A 47 10.05 -13.91 0.99
CA PRO A 47 10.20 -15.34 1.29
C PRO A 47 9.15 -15.93 2.26
N GLY A 48 8.41 -15.10 2.99
CA GLY A 48 7.33 -15.51 3.90
C GLY A 48 5.92 -15.24 3.35
N GLY A 49 5.81 -14.93 2.06
CA GLY A 49 4.55 -14.49 1.45
C GLY A 49 4.37 -12.97 1.48
N GLY A 50 3.38 -12.50 0.73
CA GLY A 50 3.07 -11.09 0.56
C GLY A 50 4.09 -10.35 -0.31
N THR A 51 3.95 -9.03 -0.33
CA THR A 51 4.81 -8.13 -1.11
C THR A 51 5.01 -6.80 -0.38
N LEU A 52 5.80 -5.91 -0.97
CA LEU A 52 6.03 -4.56 -0.46
C LEU A 52 5.47 -3.54 -1.44
N ALA A 53 4.97 -2.42 -0.92
CA ALA A 53 4.47 -1.33 -1.76
C ALA A 53 5.52 -0.78 -2.74
N ALA A 54 6.81 -0.86 -2.39
CA ALA A 54 7.90 -0.53 -3.31
C ALA A 54 7.95 -1.49 -4.52
N TYR A 55 7.76 -2.80 -4.33
CA TYR A 55 7.71 -3.77 -5.44
C TYR A 55 6.45 -3.62 -6.30
N LEU A 56 5.29 -3.35 -5.68
CA LEU A 56 4.07 -2.96 -6.42
C LEU A 56 4.32 -1.69 -7.26
N GLY A 57 5.06 -0.73 -6.69
CA GLY A 57 5.52 0.47 -7.37
C GLY A 57 6.48 0.17 -8.54
N CYS A 58 7.46 -0.72 -8.36
CA CYS A 58 8.37 -1.15 -9.42
C CYS A 58 7.60 -1.75 -10.60
N HIS A 59 6.64 -2.64 -10.32
CA HIS A 59 5.78 -3.21 -11.35
C HIS A 59 5.03 -2.12 -12.13
N ALA A 60 4.46 -1.13 -11.45
CA ALA A 60 3.82 0.01 -12.12
C ALA A 60 4.79 0.89 -12.92
N LEU A 61 6.01 1.13 -12.40
CA LEU A 61 7.05 1.88 -13.11
C LEU A 61 7.48 1.16 -14.39
N ALA A 62 7.63 -0.17 -14.37
CA ALA A 62 7.92 -0.98 -15.55
C ALA A 62 6.84 -0.84 -16.64
N ARG A 63 5.58 -0.66 -16.22
CA ARG A 63 4.44 -0.40 -17.10
C ARG A 63 4.30 1.06 -17.54
N GLY A 64 5.25 1.92 -17.16
CA GLY A 64 5.31 3.32 -17.59
C GLY A 64 4.45 4.28 -16.77
N TYR A 65 3.91 3.86 -15.62
CA TYR A 65 3.28 4.78 -14.67
C TYR A 65 4.34 5.64 -13.98
N ALA A 66 3.94 6.80 -13.47
CA ALA A 66 4.69 7.46 -12.42
C ALA A 66 4.19 6.96 -11.06
N ALA A 67 5.10 6.56 -10.18
CA ALA A 67 4.77 6.04 -8.86
C ALA A 67 5.34 6.92 -7.75
N ARG A 68 4.51 7.24 -6.76
CA ARG A 68 4.93 7.94 -5.53
C ARG A 68 4.54 7.11 -4.32
N LEU A 69 5.53 6.83 -3.48
CA LEU A 69 5.38 6.09 -2.23
C LEU A 69 5.49 7.06 -1.06
N TYR A 70 4.40 7.28 -0.33
CA TYR A 70 4.42 7.94 0.97
C TYR A 70 4.72 6.88 2.02
N THR A 71 5.75 7.09 2.83
CA THR A 71 6.15 6.16 3.88
C THR A 71 6.03 6.81 5.25
N PHE A 72 5.63 5.99 6.23
CA PHE A 72 5.60 6.34 7.65
C PHE A 72 6.43 5.32 8.46
N ASP A 73 7.24 4.49 7.80
CA ASP A 73 8.06 3.46 8.46
C ASP A 73 9.37 4.04 8.99
N LEU A 74 9.34 4.48 10.24
CA LEU A 74 10.50 5.00 10.98
C LEU A 74 11.56 3.93 11.29
N THR A 75 11.27 2.65 11.10
CA THR A 75 12.29 1.59 11.26
C THR A 75 13.31 1.62 10.12
N VAL A 76 12.87 2.05 8.94
CA VAL A 76 13.67 2.16 7.71
C VAL A 76 14.10 3.60 7.45
N PHE A 77 13.17 4.55 7.48
CA PHE A 77 13.42 5.94 7.09
C PHE A 77 13.61 6.85 8.30
N ASP A 78 14.61 7.72 8.23
CA ASP A 78 14.77 8.82 9.17
C ASP A 78 14.04 10.05 8.62
N SER A 79 13.21 10.71 9.42
CA SER A 79 12.42 11.87 8.99
C SER A 79 13.30 13.02 8.50
N THR A 80 14.50 13.18 9.05
CA THR A 80 15.44 14.24 8.65
C THR A 80 15.98 14.07 7.23
N TRP A 81 15.81 12.89 6.62
CA TRP A 81 16.17 12.66 5.23
C TRP A 81 15.25 13.39 4.25
N PHE A 82 14.14 13.96 4.72
CA PHE A 82 13.14 14.63 3.89
C PHE A 82 13.10 16.15 4.08
N ASP A 83 13.88 16.72 5.01
CA ASP A 83 13.88 18.15 5.33
C ASP A 83 14.71 19.02 4.35
N GLY A 84 15.54 18.39 3.51
CA GLY A 84 16.49 19.09 2.64
C GLY A 84 16.28 18.85 1.14
N ALA A 85 16.53 19.88 0.31
CA ALA A 85 16.35 19.83 -1.15
C ALA A 85 17.26 18.83 -1.90
N HIS A 86 18.26 18.23 -1.24
CA HIS A 86 19.32 17.45 -1.89
C HIS A 86 19.72 16.16 -1.15
N VAL A 87 18.83 15.55 -0.36
CA VAL A 87 19.16 14.25 0.26
C VAL A 87 19.04 13.14 -0.77
N ASP A 88 20.15 12.45 -1.02
CA ASP A 88 20.16 11.18 -1.76
C ASP A 88 19.68 10.04 -0.85
N LEU A 89 18.39 9.71 -0.97
CA LEU A 89 17.76 8.61 -0.23
C LEU A 89 18.42 7.26 -0.53
N ALA A 90 18.84 7.01 -1.78
CA ALA A 90 19.46 5.75 -2.16
C ALA A 90 20.81 5.59 -1.46
N ALA A 91 21.61 6.66 -1.39
CA ALA A 91 22.87 6.66 -0.64
C ALA A 91 22.65 6.44 0.86
N LYS A 92 21.62 7.07 1.46
CA LYS A 92 21.27 6.88 2.87
C LYS A 92 20.87 5.43 3.17
N LEU A 93 20.00 4.84 2.36
CA LEU A 93 19.57 3.45 2.49
C LEU A 93 20.75 2.47 2.35
N LYS A 94 21.61 2.65 1.33
CA LYS A 94 22.83 1.85 1.15
C LYS A 94 23.76 1.92 2.36
N LYS A 95 23.96 3.13 2.92
CA LYS A 95 24.77 3.34 4.11
C LYS A 95 24.14 2.70 5.35
N GLN A 96 22.82 2.87 5.55
CA GLN A 96 22.12 2.29 6.69
C GLN A 96 22.24 0.76 6.73
N ARG A 97 22.14 0.09 5.58
CA ARG A 97 22.29 -1.36 5.45
C ARG A 97 23.68 -1.88 5.85
N GLN A 98 24.71 -1.02 5.89
CA GLN A 98 26.02 -1.40 6.41
C GLN A 98 25.99 -1.63 7.93
N TYR A 99 25.13 -0.90 8.66
CA TYR A 99 25.04 -0.93 10.12
C TYR A 99 23.86 -1.75 10.65
N LYS A 100 22.71 -1.74 9.97
CA LYS A 100 21.51 -2.47 10.37
C LYS A 100 21.37 -3.77 9.56
N LYS A 101 21.17 -4.91 10.24
CA LYS A 101 21.21 -6.26 9.63
C LYS A 101 19.91 -7.07 9.74
N SER A 102 18.81 -6.47 10.22
CA SER A 102 17.54 -7.21 10.30
C SER A 102 17.08 -7.60 8.89
N ARG A 103 16.59 -8.85 8.73
CA ARG A 103 16.12 -9.39 7.44
C ARG A 103 15.06 -8.48 6.82
N ARG A 104 14.12 -8.02 7.65
CA ARG A 104 13.07 -7.07 7.28
C ARG A 104 13.64 -5.79 6.67
N LEU A 105 14.57 -5.12 7.37
CA LEU A 105 15.17 -3.89 6.88
C LEU A 105 15.93 -4.10 5.58
N THR A 106 16.64 -5.21 5.44
CA THR A 106 17.36 -5.57 4.21
C THR A 106 16.39 -5.70 3.03
N SER A 107 15.31 -6.45 3.19
CA SER A 107 14.30 -6.63 2.13
C SER A 107 13.60 -5.34 1.76
N THR A 108 13.20 -4.51 2.74
CA THR A 108 12.60 -3.21 2.46
C THR A 108 13.59 -2.25 1.81
N THR A 109 14.85 -2.24 2.25
CA THR A 109 15.91 -1.44 1.63
C THR A 109 16.13 -1.81 0.18
N GLU A 110 16.20 -3.10 -0.14
CA GLU A 110 16.36 -3.59 -1.52
C GLU A 110 15.19 -3.15 -2.40
N ALA A 111 13.95 -3.34 -1.94
CA ALA A 111 12.77 -2.91 -2.67
C ALA A 111 12.76 -1.39 -2.92
N CYS A 112 13.11 -0.59 -1.91
CA CYS A 112 13.15 0.86 -2.05
C CYS A 112 14.29 1.32 -2.99
N LEU A 113 15.45 0.67 -2.97
CA LEU A 113 16.54 0.98 -3.89
C LEU A 113 16.16 0.70 -5.34
N GLU A 114 15.53 -0.45 -5.60
CA GLU A 114 14.99 -0.81 -6.92
C GLU A 114 13.94 0.20 -7.38
N PHE A 115 13.01 0.57 -6.49
CA PHE A 115 11.97 1.56 -6.77
C PHE A 115 12.55 2.94 -7.12
N LEU A 116 13.56 3.41 -6.38
CA LEU A 116 14.24 4.68 -6.65
C LEU A 116 15.04 4.64 -7.97
N GLU A 117 15.71 3.52 -8.26
CA GLU A 117 16.46 3.31 -9.52
C GLU A 117 15.55 3.36 -10.74
N MET A 118 14.32 2.84 -10.63
CA MET A 118 13.29 2.92 -11.67
C MET A 118 12.60 4.28 -11.78
N GLY A 119 13.03 5.29 -11.01
CA GLY A 119 12.48 6.65 -11.04
C GLY A 119 11.26 6.87 -10.14
N GLY A 120 10.96 5.92 -9.25
CA GLY A 120 9.96 6.08 -8.20
C GLY A 120 10.33 7.20 -7.22
N VAL A 121 9.32 7.86 -6.65
CA VAL A 121 9.53 8.96 -5.70
C VAL A 121 9.05 8.55 -4.31
N ILE A 122 9.93 8.60 -3.32
CA ILE A 122 9.56 8.37 -1.91
C ILE A 122 9.32 9.73 -1.22
N ARG A 123 8.25 9.82 -0.43
CA ARG A 123 7.86 11.00 0.36
C ARG A 123 7.61 10.61 1.80
N PHE A 124 7.84 11.57 2.70
CA PHE A 124 7.47 11.50 4.10
C PHE A 124 6.71 12.80 4.40
N GLU A 125 5.42 12.69 4.69
CA GLU A 125 4.50 13.81 4.94
C GLU A 125 3.49 13.37 6.01
N ASP A 126 2.84 14.29 6.71
CA ASP A 126 1.81 13.91 7.68
C ASP A 126 0.59 13.28 6.98
N LEU A 127 0.15 12.13 7.49
CA LEU A 127 -1.08 11.47 7.00
C LEU A 127 -2.31 12.25 7.49
N THR A 128 -2.76 13.18 6.68
CA THR A 128 -3.90 14.06 6.98
C THR A 128 -5.06 13.84 6.02
N ALA A 129 -6.25 14.33 6.42
CA ALA A 129 -7.39 14.48 5.51
C ALA A 129 -6.99 15.28 4.26
N GLY A 130 -6.16 16.31 4.43
CA GLY A 130 -5.69 17.17 3.36
C GLY A 130 -4.90 16.40 2.32
N LEU A 131 -3.96 15.54 2.75
CA LEU A 131 -3.16 14.69 1.87
C LEU A 131 -4.05 13.74 1.05
N ILE A 132 -4.90 12.96 1.74
CA ILE A 132 -5.80 11.98 1.10
C ILE A 132 -6.70 12.67 0.07
N ARG A 133 -7.35 13.77 0.45
CA ARG A 133 -8.22 14.55 -0.45
C ARG A 133 -7.45 15.12 -1.63
N ALA A 134 -6.25 15.65 -1.42
CA ALA A 134 -5.45 16.25 -2.48
C ALA A 134 -5.05 15.21 -3.53
N ILE A 135 -4.80 13.96 -3.12
CA ILE A 135 -4.52 12.86 -4.04
C ILE A 135 -5.80 12.46 -4.80
N LEU A 136 -6.89 12.18 -4.09
CA LEU A 136 -8.15 11.72 -4.68
C LEU A 136 -8.79 12.73 -5.64
N LYS A 137 -8.68 14.04 -5.36
CA LYS A 137 -9.16 15.12 -6.26
C LYS A 137 -8.47 15.18 -7.62
N ARG A 138 -7.38 14.42 -7.81
CA ARG A 138 -6.67 14.29 -9.08
C ARG A 138 -7.00 12.98 -9.79
N ASP A 139 -8.11 12.35 -9.41
CA ASP A 139 -8.60 11.07 -9.93
C ASP A 139 -7.60 9.93 -9.72
N ARG A 140 -6.94 9.92 -8.55
CA ARG A 140 -5.91 8.94 -8.20
C ARG A 140 -6.37 8.11 -7.00
N PRO A 141 -6.74 6.84 -7.19
CA PRO A 141 -6.91 5.93 -6.07
C PRO A 141 -5.59 5.71 -5.33
N ILE A 142 -5.69 5.39 -4.05
CA ILE A 142 -4.52 5.24 -3.17
C ILE A 142 -4.45 3.78 -2.72
N LEU A 143 -3.38 3.09 -3.07
CA LEU A 143 -3.08 1.76 -2.54
C LEU A 143 -2.44 1.95 -1.17
N ALA A 144 -3.08 1.50 -0.10
CA ALA A 144 -2.63 1.71 1.27
C ALA A 144 -2.19 0.39 1.90
N GLY A 145 -0.94 0.34 2.39
CA GLY A 145 -0.49 -0.69 3.30
C GLY A 145 -0.85 -0.30 4.73
N LEU A 146 -1.49 -1.21 5.46
CA LEU A 146 -2.01 -0.98 6.81
C LEU A 146 -2.04 -2.26 7.66
N SER A 147 -2.38 -2.12 8.94
CA SER A 147 -2.66 -3.26 9.84
C SER A 147 -4.07 -3.80 9.63
N ALA A 148 -4.18 -5.04 9.15
CA ALA A 148 -5.45 -5.78 9.04
C ALA A 148 -6.06 -6.02 10.43
N THR A 149 -5.23 -6.45 11.39
CA THR A 149 -5.66 -6.70 12.79
C THR A 149 -6.36 -5.48 13.39
N TYR A 150 -5.81 -4.27 13.20
CA TYR A 150 -6.45 -3.05 13.68
C TYR A 150 -7.65 -2.63 12.84
N LEU A 151 -7.53 -2.68 11.51
CA LEU A 151 -8.59 -2.29 10.58
C LEU A 151 -9.87 -3.09 10.86
N TYR A 152 -9.75 -4.40 10.96
CA TYR A 152 -10.86 -5.33 11.17
C TYR A 152 -11.26 -5.50 12.62
N ARG A 153 -10.46 -5.02 13.59
CA ARG A 153 -10.66 -5.24 15.03
C ARG A 153 -10.77 -6.73 15.37
N THR A 154 -9.95 -7.54 14.73
CA THR A 154 -9.90 -8.99 14.91
C THR A 154 -8.74 -9.37 15.84
N ALA A 155 -8.75 -10.63 16.31
CA ALA A 155 -7.59 -11.20 16.96
C ALA A 155 -6.41 -11.27 15.99
N ARG A 156 -5.21 -11.42 16.55
CA ARG A 156 -3.99 -11.66 15.77
C ARG A 156 -4.06 -13.02 15.09
N GLU A 157 -3.18 -13.27 14.12
CA GLU A 157 -3.22 -14.47 13.29
C GLU A 157 -2.00 -15.35 13.54
N ARG A 158 -2.15 -16.66 13.48
CA ARG A 158 -1.03 -17.61 13.44
C ARG A 158 -1.24 -18.62 12.34
N ASP A 159 -0.13 -19.10 11.79
CA ASP A 159 -0.15 -20.28 10.94
C ASP A 159 -0.41 -21.53 11.80
N GLU A 160 -1.42 -22.29 11.40
CA GLU A 160 -1.69 -23.63 11.88
C GLU A 160 -1.69 -24.61 10.71
N SER A 161 -0.52 -25.16 10.42
CA SER A 161 -0.32 -26.16 9.34
C SER A 161 -0.68 -25.62 7.95
N GLY A 162 -0.29 -24.37 7.66
CA GLY A 162 -0.56 -23.71 6.38
C GLY A 162 -1.95 -23.06 6.28
N THR A 163 -2.70 -23.00 7.39
CA THR A 163 -3.97 -22.29 7.48
C THR A 163 -3.84 -21.16 8.49
N LEU A 164 -4.21 -19.93 8.11
CA LEU A 164 -4.25 -18.81 9.05
C LEU A 164 -5.46 -18.93 9.98
N VAL A 165 -5.20 -18.89 11.28
CA VAL A 165 -6.24 -18.93 12.32
C VAL A 165 -6.10 -17.75 13.28
N TYR A 166 -7.24 -17.24 13.74
CA TYR A 166 -7.29 -16.18 14.74
C TYR A 166 -6.91 -16.70 16.14
N ASP A 167 -5.94 -16.05 16.79
CA ASP A 167 -5.44 -16.37 18.13
C ASP A 167 -5.03 -15.08 18.85
N ASP A 168 -5.78 -14.70 19.88
CA ASP A 168 -5.59 -13.43 20.60
C ASP A 168 -4.35 -13.41 21.51
N VAL A 169 -3.81 -14.59 21.85
CA VAL A 169 -2.65 -14.76 22.73
C VAL A 169 -1.38 -15.04 21.94
N ARG A 170 -1.39 -16.07 21.09
CA ARG A 170 -0.22 -16.58 20.37
C ARG A 170 -0.06 -16.02 18.96
N GLY A 171 -1.09 -15.35 18.44
CA GLY A 171 -1.05 -14.77 17.11
C GLY A 171 -0.11 -13.57 17.01
N GLU A 172 0.30 -13.28 15.79
CA GLU A 172 1.04 -12.08 15.41
C GLU A 172 0.14 -11.10 14.62
N PRO A 173 0.37 -9.79 14.70
CA PRO A 173 -0.37 -8.82 13.90
C PRO A 173 -0.20 -9.05 12.40
N ALA A 174 -1.29 -8.92 11.65
CA ALA A 174 -1.33 -9.09 10.20
C ALA A 174 -1.38 -7.75 9.46
N GLY A 175 -0.68 -7.70 8.33
CA GLY A 175 -0.66 -6.58 7.39
C GLY A 175 -1.67 -6.80 6.26
N HIS A 176 -2.10 -5.72 5.61
CA HIS A 176 -3.03 -5.82 4.48
C HIS A 176 -2.88 -4.63 3.52
N PHE A 177 -3.27 -4.86 2.27
CA PHE A 177 -3.41 -3.81 1.26
C PHE A 177 -4.86 -3.61 0.88
N VAL A 178 -5.29 -2.35 0.85
CA VAL A 178 -6.60 -1.92 0.36
C VAL A 178 -6.45 -0.74 -0.60
N VAL A 179 -7.52 -0.40 -1.32
CA VAL A 179 -7.59 0.82 -2.14
C VAL A 179 -8.53 1.83 -1.47
N ILE A 180 -8.00 3.00 -1.13
CA ILE A 180 -8.80 4.17 -0.75
C ILE A 180 -9.33 4.80 -2.04
N SER A 181 -10.65 4.80 -2.20
CA SER A 181 -11.34 5.23 -3.42
C SER A 181 -12.07 6.56 -3.26
N GLY A 182 -12.22 7.09 -2.04
CA GLY A 182 -12.86 8.37 -1.84
C GLY A 182 -12.81 8.87 -0.41
N TYR A 183 -13.24 10.11 -0.20
CA TYR A 183 -13.33 10.75 1.11
C TYR A 183 -14.56 11.65 1.20
N ASP A 184 -15.38 11.42 2.23
CA ASP A 184 -16.53 12.24 2.61
C ASP A 184 -16.11 13.22 3.72
N THR A 185 -16.16 14.53 3.48
CA THR A 185 -15.83 15.58 4.44
C THR A 185 -16.88 15.79 5.51
N GLU A 186 -18.15 15.59 5.18
CA GLU A 186 -19.26 15.78 6.13
C GLU A 186 -19.22 14.69 7.19
N ARG A 187 -19.08 13.44 6.75
CA ARG A 187 -19.01 12.25 7.61
C ARG A 187 -17.59 11.97 8.12
N ARG A 188 -16.58 12.62 7.53
CA ARG A 188 -15.15 12.36 7.76
C ARG A 188 -14.81 10.87 7.57
N SER A 189 -15.43 10.23 6.59
CA SER A 189 -15.23 8.82 6.24
C SER A 189 -14.43 8.65 4.95
N THR A 190 -13.71 7.55 4.84
CA THR A 190 -12.98 7.13 3.65
C THR A 190 -13.65 5.90 3.07
N HIS A 191 -13.85 5.90 1.75
CA HIS A 191 -14.35 4.73 1.03
C HIS A 191 -13.21 3.78 0.73
N ILE A 192 -13.39 2.51 1.08
CA ILE A 192 -12.42 1.44 0.92
C ILE A 192 -12.94 0.44 -0.11
N ALA A 193 -12.04 0.02 -1.01
CA ALA A 193 -12.19 -1.15 -1.85
C ALA A 193 -11.15 -2.18 -1.39
N ASP A 194 -11.64 -3.32 -0.90
CA ASP A 194 -10.88 -4.33 -0.17
C ASP A 194 -10.87 -5.65 -0.95
N PRO A 195 -9.69 -6.20 -1.27
CA PRO A 195 -9.60 -7.45 -2.00
C PRO A 195 -10.00 -8.67 -1.15
N LEU A 196 -10.07 -8.57 0.19
CA LEU A 196 -10.44 -9.69 1.04
C LEU A 196 -11.96 -9.93 0.99
N LEU A 197 -12.37 -11.16 0.64
CA LEU A 197 -13.77 -11.57 0.63
C LEU A 197 -13.92 -13.05 1.05
N PRO A 198 -14.74 -13.37 2.08
CA PRO A 198 -15.42 -12.42 2.97
C PRO A 198 -14.42 -11.63 3.82
N ASN A 199 -14.65 -10.32 4.02
CA ASN A 199 -13.90 -9.52 5.00
C ASN A 199 -14.73 -9.33 6.29
N PRO A 200 -14.10 -9.07 7.45
CA PRO A 200 -14.81 -8.91 8.72
C PRO A 200 -15.70 -7.67 8.85
N ILE A 201 -15.61 -6.71 7.92
CA ILE A 201 -16.33 -5.42 8.01
C ILE A 201 -17.63 -5.45 7.20
N SER A 202 -17.62 -6.05 6.01
CA SER A 202 -18.70 -5.93 5.02
C SER A 202 -18.93 -7.24 4.28
N GLN A 203 -20.18 -7.46 3.87
CA GLN A 203 -20.55 -8.56 2.98
C GLN A 203 -20.05 -8.37 1.53
N SER A 204 -19.53 -7.17 1.22
CA SER A 204 -18.92 -6.86 -0.07
C SER A 204 -17.50 -6.35 0.11
N GLN A 205 -16.81 -6.16 -1.00
CA GLN A 205 -15.48 -5.56 -1.05
C GLN A 205 -15.47 -4.06 -0.78
N TYR A 206 -16.63 -3.43 -0.64
CA TYR A 206 -16.76 -1.99 -0.47
C TYR A 206 -17.35 -1.66 0.89
N TYR A 207 -16.71 -0.75 1.61
CA TYR A 207 -17.18 -0.23 2.89
C TYR A 207 -16.57 1.14 3.19
N GLU A 208 -17.00 1.74 4.29
CA GLU A 208 -16.49 3.00 4.79
C GLU A 208 -15.89 2.83 6.18
N VAL A 209 -14.80 3.55 6.44
CA VAL A 209 -14.23 3.71 7.78
C VAL A 209 -14.03 5.19 8.08
N THR A 210 -14.01 5.57 9.35
CA THR A 210 -13.66 6.95 9.71
C THR A 210 -12.20 7.23 9.34
N LEU A 211 -11.88 8.49 9.01
CA LEU A 211 -10.51 8.90 8.74
C LEU A 211 -9.56 8.54 9.88
N ASN A 212 -9.99 8.73 11.13
CA ASN A 212 -9.16 8.41 12.30
C ASN A 212 -8.86 6.91 12.36
N HIS A 213 -9.85 6.06 12.08
CA HIS A 213 -9.65 4.61 12.04
C HIS A 213 -8.67 4.20 10.93
N LEU A 214 -8.81 4.80 9.74
CA LEU A 214 -7.86 4.58 8.64
C LEU A 214 -6.44 5.03 9.00
N VAL A 215 -6.28 6.25 9.54
CA VAL A 215 -4.97 6.80 9.93
C VAL A 215 -4.29 5.88 10.93
N CYS A 216 -5.02 5.44 11.97
CA CYS A 216 -4.50 4.49 12.94
C CYS A 216 -4.13 3.14 12.28
N ALA A 217 -4.96 2.62 11.38
CA ALA A 217 -4.66 1.36 10.68
C ALA A 217 -3.37 1.45 9.86
N VAL A 218 -3.18 2.54 9.10
CA VAL A 218 -1.96 2.77 8.30
C VAL A 218 -0.74 2.94 9.20
N MET A 219 -0.83 3.74 10.27
CA MET A 219 0.31 3.97 11.16
C MET A 219 0.72 2.71 11.93
N LEU A 220 -0.25 1.93 12.41
CA LEU A 220 0.02 0.68 13.14
C LEU A 220 0.54 -0.44 12.24
N GLY A 221 0.33 -0.36 10.92
CA GLY A 221 0.93 -1.30 9.99
C GLY A 221 2.46 -1.20 9.89
N ILE A 222 3.10 -0.26 10.59
CA ILE A 222 4.56 -0.28 10.79
C ILE A 222 5.02 -1.58 11.45
N ILE A 223 4.16 -2.29 12.18
CA ILE A 223 4.49 -3.59 12.78
C ILE A 223 4.73 -4.65 11.69
N THR A 224 4.09 -4.55 10.52
CA THR A 224 4.10 -5.54 9.45
C THR A 224 4.82 -5.09 8.17
N CYS A 225 5.54 -3.97 8.21
CA CYS A 225 6.15 -3.28 7.05
C CYS A 225 5.15 -2.48 6.19
N ASP A 226 3.90 -2.40 6.63
CA ASP A 226 2.79 -1.81 5.90
C ASP A 226 2.38 -0.49 6.54
N ALA A 227 3.26 0.51 6.47
CA ALA A 227 2.97 1.88 6.89
C ALA A 227 3.20 2.84 5.72
N ASN A 228 2.36 2.72 4.69
CA ASN A 228 2.62 3.44 3.44
C ASN A 228 1.36 3.70 2.60
N LEU A 229 1.46 4.68 1.71
CA LEU A 229 0.52 4.92 0.62
C LEU A 229 1.27 4.91 -0.71
N LEU A 230 0.87 4.05 -1.63
CA LEU A 230 1.34 4.05 -3.01
C LEU A 230 0.31 4.75 -3.92
N VAL A 231 0.77 5.78 -4.62
CA VAL A 231 -0.04 6.56 -5.55
C VAL A 231 0.55 6.45 -6.95
N LEU A 232 -0.25 5.91 -7.87
CA LEU A 232 0.11 5.77 -9.28
C LEU A 232 -0.51 6.89 -10.09
N SER A 233 0.21 7.38 -11.09
CA SER A 233 -0.30 8.31 -12.10
C SER A 233 -0.05 7.72 -13.48
N PRO A 234 -1.08 7.57 -14.33
CA PRO A 234 -0.85 7.13 -15.70
C PRO A 234 0.03 8.15 -16.40
N LYS A 235 0.92 7.67 -17.29
CA LYS A 235 1.66 8.56 -18.18
C LYS A 235 0.62 9.38 -18.93
N LYS A 236 0.77 10.72 -18.98
CA LYS A 236 -0.12 11.58 -19.78
C LYS A 236 -0.23 10.95 -21.16
N ARG A 237 -1.40 10.39 -21.52
CA ARG A 237 -1.74 10.20 -22.94
C ARG A 237 -1.53 11.58 -23.55
N GLY A 238 -0.60 11.71 -24.49
CA GLY A 238 -0.52 12.93 -25.30
C GLY A 238 -1.95 13.22 -25.75
N ARG A 239 -2.47 14.40 -25.42
CA ARG A 239 -3.77 14.81 -25.93
C ARG A 239 -3.74 14.53 -27.43
N PRO A 240 -4.67 13.76 -28.01
CA PRO A 240 -4.87 13.83 -29.43
C PRO A 240 -5.14 15.31 -29.72
N LYS A 241 -4.34 15.89 -30.62
CA LYS A 241 -4.67 17.19 -31.20
C LYS A 241 -5.97 17.05 -31.98
#